data_AF-A0A3D3DJ61-F1
#
_entry.id   AF-A0A3D3DJ61-F1
#
_cell.length_a   1.000
_cell.length_b   1.000
_cell.length_c   1.000
_cell.angle_alpha   90.00
_cell.angle_beta   90.00
_cell.angle_gamma   90.00
#
_symmetry.space_group_name_H-M   'P 1'
#
loop_
_entity.id
_entity.type
_entity.pdbx_description
1 polymer ?
#
loop_
_entity_poly.entity_id
_entity_poly.type
_entity_poly.pdbx_seq_one_letter_code
_entity_poly.pdbx_strand_id
1 'polypeptide(L)'
;MSQNYIFSSESVGEGHPDKVCDTISDAVLDACLAQDPRSRVACETYAKSNLVVVGGEITTRARLDFNAIARQTIRDIGYTHADDVFHADRVMILNAVTSQSPDIAQGVDARSAEGKGTAEQGAGDQGLMFGYATKETPELMPAPIMFAHQLGRELTRIRKTGAIKWLRPDAKSQ
;
A
#
# COMPACT_ATOMS: atom_id res chain seq x y z
N MET A 1 7.26 24.87 -33.22
CA MET A 1 8.23 23.84 -33.65
C MET A 1 8.04 22.64 -32.75
N SER A 2 7.81 21.43 -33.29
CA SER A 2 7.80 20.22 -32.47
C SER A 2 9.25 19.83 -32.17
N GLN A 3 9.72 20.21 -30.99
CA GLN A 3 10.94 19.62 -30.45
C GLN A 3 10.56 18.26 -29.90
N ASN A 4 11.08 17.20 -30.53
CA ASN A 4 10.94 15.86 -29.99
C ASN A 4 11.80 15.75 -28.73
N TYR A 5 11.27 15.13 -27.69
CA TYR A 5 11.98 14.81 -26.47
C TYR A 5 11.69 13.37 -26.06
N ILE A 6 12.59 12.79 -25.27
CA ILE A 6 12.41 11.47 -24.68
C ILE A 6 11.99 11.67 -23.23
N PHE A 7 10.93 10.99 -22.82
CA PHE A 7 10.44 10.96 -21.45
C PHE A 7 10.19 9.52 -21.06
N SER A 8 10.57 9.14 -19.84
CA SER A 8 10.45 7.77 -19.34
C SER A 8 9.76 7.75 -17.99
N SER A 9 9.03 6.67 -17.73
CA SER A 9 8.37 6.41 -16.45
C SER A 9 8.37 4.92 -16.24
N GLU A 10 8.41 4.48 -14.99
CA GLU A 10 8.48 3.06 -14.66
C GLU A 10 7.33 2.65 -13.73
N SER A 11 7.13 1.34 -13.62
CA SER A 11 6.21 0.73 -12.70
C SER A 11 6.72 -0.63 -12.24
N VAL A 12 6.17 -1.10 -11.13
CA VAL A 12 6.46 -2.41 -10.57
C VAL A 12 5.15 -3.13 -10.28
N GLY A 13 5.17 -4.46 -10.39
CA GLY A 13 4.00 -5.31 -10.12
C GLY A 13 3.71 -5.47 -8.63
N GLU A 14 2.57 -6.08 -8.32
CA GLU A 14 2.13 -6.37 -6.94
C GLU A 14 3.12 -7.24 -6.14
N GLY A 15 3.97 -8.02 -6.82
CA GLY A 15 4.99 -8.83 -6.17
C GLY A 15 6.28 -8.10 -5.83
N HIS A 16 6.49 -6.87 -6.29
CA HIS A 16 7.68 -6.11 -5.90
C HIS A 16 7.68 -5.91 -4.38
N PRO A 17 8.82 -6.11 -3.67
CA PRO A 17 8.84 -6.09 -2.21
C PRO A 17 8.24 -4.81 -1.60
N ASP A 18 8.52 -3.64 -2.19
CA ASP A 18 7.92 -2.39 -1.72
C ASP A 18 6.39 -2.37 -1.90
N LYS A 19 5.88 -2.93 -3.01
CA LYS A 19 4.42 -3.06 -3.22
C LYS A 19 3.78 -4.15 -2.39
N VAL A 20 4.53 -5.19 -2.00
CA VAL A 20 4.09 -6.15 -0.99
C VAL A 20 3.89 -5.44 0.35
N CYS A 21 4.83 -4.57 0.76
CA CYS A 21 4.70 -3.77 1.97
C CYS A 21 3.48 -2.86 1.91
N ASP A 22 3.33 -2.08 0.82
CA ASP A 22 2.17 -1.20 0.62
C ASP A 22 0.85 -1.99 0.74
N THR A 23 0.76 -3.14 0.08
CA THR A 23 -0.47 -3.95 0.05
C THR A 23 -0.77 -4.57 1.43
N ILE A 24 0.23 -4.98 2.21
CA ILE A 24 0.02 -5.47 3.58
C ILE A 24 -0.46 -4.34 4.49
N SER A 25 0.17 -3.17 4.40
CA SER A 25 -0.24 -1.99 5.17
C SER A 25 -1.70 -1.59 4.87
N ASP A 26 -2.08 -1.54 3.59
CA ASP A 26 -3.45 -1.23 3.18
C ASP A 26 -4.44 -2.34 3.57
N ALA A 27 -4.04 -3.62 3.54
CA ALA A 27 -4.90 -4.70 4.00
C ALA A 27 -5.18 -4.62 5.52
N VAL A 28 -4.21 -4.14 6.31
CA VAL A 28 -4.42 -3.85 7.73
C VAL A 28 -5.37 -2.66 7.90
N LEU A 29 -5.21 -1.59 7.11
CA LEU A 29 -6.13 -0.45 7.09
C LEU A 29 -7.57 -0.90 6.77
N ASP A 30 -7.76 -1.69 5.72
CA ASP A 30 -9.07 -2.23 5.32
C ASP A 30 -9.70 -3.06 6.43
N ALA A 31 -8.93 -3.94 7.08
CA ALA A 31 -9.41 -4.75 8.19
C ALA A 31 -9.83 -3.90 9.40
N CYS A 32 -9.15 -2.78 9.66
CA CYS A 32 -9.55 -1.80 10.66
C CYS A 32 -10.87 -1.13 10.27
N LEU A 33 -10.95 -0.54 9.07
CA LEU A 33 -12.09 0.25 8.62
C LEU A 33 -13.36 -0.58 8.42
N ALA A 34 -13.22 -1.86 8.07
CA ALA A 34 -14.34 -2.78 7.94
C ALA A 34 -15.07 -3.04 9.27
N GLN A 35 -14.37 -2.99 10.40
CA GLN A 35 -14.95 -3.23 11.74
C GLN A 35 -15.21 -1.93 12.50
N ASP A 36 -14.36 -0.91 12.30
CA ASP A 36 -14.45 0.40 12.94
C ASP A 36 -14.11 1.49 11.92
N PRO A 37 -15.13 2.12 11.30
CA PRO A 37 -14.93 3.20 10.32
C PRO A 37 -14.25 4.45 10.88
N ARG A 38 -14.09 4.58 12.21
CA ARG A 38 -13.37 5.68 12.85
C ARG A 38 -11.94 5.32 13.26
N SER A 39 -11.44 4.18 12.79
CA SER A 39 -10.06 3.76 13.02
C SER A 39 -9.07 4.83 12.53
N ARG A 40 -8.00 5.03 13.29
CA ARG A 40 -6.82 5.80 12.89
C ARG A 40 -5.68 4.82 12.70
N VAL A 41 -5.12 4.79 11.51
CA VAL A 41 -4.16 3.77 11.11
C VAL A 41 -2.99 4.45 10.44
N ALA A 42 -1.81 4.33 11.04
CA ALA A 42 -0.52 4.57 10.43
C ALA A 42 0.22 3.23 10.47
N CYS A 43 0.00 2.39 9.46
CA CYS A 43 0.55 1.04 9.40
C CYS A 43 1.73 1.01 8.45
N GLU A 44 2.90 0.66 8.97
CA GLU A 44 4.14 0.52 8.23
C GLU A 44 4.49 -0.96 8.07
N THR A 45 4.98 -1.34 6.89
CA THR A 45 5.41 -2.72 6.64
C THR A 45 6.84 -2.75 6.12
N TYR A 46 7.65 -3.64 6.67
CA TYR A 46 8.99 -3.96 6.18
C TYR A 46 9.06 -5.43 5.77
N ALA A 47 9.58 -5.72 4.58
CA ALA A 47 9.73 -7.09 4.08
C ALA A 47 11.17 -7.38 3.63
N LYS A 48 11.72 -8.51 4.10
CA LYS A 48 13.04 -8.99 3.67
C LYS A 48 13.18 -10.50 3.85
N SER A 49 13.60 -11.21 2.79
CA SER A 49 13.89 -12.65 2.83
C SER A 49 12.70 -13.48 3.37
N ASN A 50 12.72 -13.93 4.63
CA ASN A 50 11.61 -14.65 5.26
C ASN A 50 10.90 -13.84 6.35
N LEU A 51 11.15 -12.52 6.44
CA LEU A 51 10.66 -11.66 7.51
C LEU A 51 9.69 -10.62 6.95
N VAL A 52 8.58 -10.43 7.66
CA VAL A 52 7.67 -9.29 7.56
C VAL A 52 7.56 -8.64 8.94
N VAL A 53 7.76 -7.34 9.01
CA VAL A 53 7.46 -6.54 10.20
C VAL A 53 6.25 -5.68 9.89
N VAL A 54 5.19 -5.80 10.69
CA VAL A 54 4.03 -4.91 10.66
C VAL A 54 4.14 -3.99 11.87
N GLY A 55 4.22 -2.68 11.68
CA GLY A 55 4.43 -1.72 12.76
C GLY A 55 3.69 -0.41 12.56
N GLY A 56 3.92 0.53 13.47
CA GLY A 56 3.30 1.86 13.47
C GLY A 56 2.20 2.01 14.51
N GLU A 57 1.39 3.06 14.38
CA GLU A 57 0.36 3.43 15.34
C GLU A 57 -1.05 3.15 14.83
N ILE A 58 -1.80 2.32 15.57
CA ILE A 58 -3.18 1.97 15.23
C ILE A 58 -4.08 2.24 16.44
N THR A 59 -5.12 3.04 16.23
CA THR A 59 -6.20 3.26 17.21
C THR A 59 -7.52 2.85 16.59
N THR A 60 -8.03 1.70 17.04
CA THR A 60 -9.23 1.07 16.50
C THR A 60 -9.92 0.22 17.57
N ARG A 61 -11.22 -0.01 17.41
CA ARG A 61 -11.98 -1.03 18.15
C ARG A 61 -11.98 -2.40 17.44
N ALA A 62 -11.44 -2.47 16.23
CA ALA A 62 -11.34 -3.71 15.46
C ALA A 62 -10.50 -4.75 16.20
N ARG A 63 -10.88 -6.02 16.06
CA ARG A 63 -10.04 -7.14 16.47
C ARG A 63 -9.32 -7.67 15.25
N LEU A 64 -8.00 -7.57 15.26
CA LEU A 64 -7.15 -7.87 14.11
C LEU A 64 -6.25 -9.05 14.41
N ASP A 65 -6.07 -9.91 13.41
CA ASP A 65 -4.97 -10.87 13.36
C ASP A 65 -4.01 -10.42 12.25
N PHE A 66 -3.01 -9.62 12.63
CA PHE A 66 -1.99 -9.11 11.69
C PHE A 66 -1.26 -10.24 10.96
N ASN A 67 -1.08 -11.40 11.60
CA ASN A 67 -0.43 -12.53 10.97
C ASN A 67 -1.32 -13.10 9.86
N ALA A 68 -2.60 -13.34 10.16
CA ALA A 68 -3.55 -13.85 9.17
C ALA A 68 -3.70 -12.89 7.98
N ILE A 69 -3.82 -11.58 8.25
CA ILE A 69 -3.91 -10.54 7.22
C ILE A 69 -2.67 -10.58 6.32
N ALA A 70 -1.47 -10.47 6.88
CA ALA A 70 -0.24 -10.45 6.09
C ALA A 70 -0.06 -11.76 5.30
N ARG A 71 -0.32 -12.93 5.89
CA ARG A 71 -0.22 -14.21 5.18
C ARG A 71 -1.20 -14.30 4.01
N GLN A 72 -2.44 -13.84 4.20
CA GLN A 72 -3.44 -13.85 3.14
C GLN A 72 -3.06 -12.90 2.01
N THR A 73 -2.62 -11.68 2.33
CA THR A 73 -2.13 -10.72 1.33
C THR A 73 -0.96 -11.29 0.52
N ILE A 74 0.03 -11.89 1.17
CA ILE A 74 1.19 -12.52 0.49
C ILE A 74 0.73 -13.67 -0.43
N ARG A 75 -0.28 -14.44 0.01
CA ARG A 75 -0.88 -15.51 -0.79
C ARG A 75 -1.59 -14.97 -2.02
N ASP A 76 -2.36 -13.90 -1.88
CA ASP A 76 -3.13 -13.29 -2.97
C ASP A 76 -2.22 -12.63 -4.01
N ILE A 77 -1.04 -12.17 -3.59
CA ILE A 77 0.04 -11.74 -4.48
C ILE A 77 0.63 -12.94 -5.26
N GLY A 78 0.74 -14.10 -4.61
CA GLY A 78 1.13 -15.37 -5.24
C GLY A 78 2.50 -15.92 -4.82
N TYR A 79 3.00 -15.49 -3.65
CA TYR A 79 4.21 -16.03 -3.02
C TYR A 79 3.88 -17.33 -2.26
N THR A 80 3.63 -18.38 -3.02
CA THR A 80 3.05 -19.67 -2.56
C THR A 80 3.77 -20.90 -3.11
N HIS A 81 4.89 -20.72 -3.81
CA HIS A 81 5.62 -21.85 -4.36
C HIS A 81 6.61 -22.41 -3.33
N ALA A 82 6.76 -23.74 -3.33
CA ALA A 82 7.61 -24.42 -2.36
C ALA A 82 9.07 -23.94 -2.35
N ASP A 83 9.56 -23.40 -3.47
CA ASP A 83 10.91 -22.83 -3.64
C ASP A 83 11.02 -21.34 -3.28
N ASP A 84 9.92 -20.65 -2.96
CA ASP A 84 9.95 -19.23 -2.60
C ASP A 84 10.58 -19.04 -1.19
N VAL A 85 11.64 -18.23 -1.08
CA VAL A 85 12.21 -17.84 0.22
C VAL A 85 11.19 -17.00 1.01
N PHE A 86 10.53 -16.07 0.33
CA PHE A 86 9.40 -15.31 0.85
C PHE A 86 8.11 -16.05 0.50
N HIS A 87 7.53 -16.74 1.48
CA HIS A 87 6.38 -17.63 1.26
C HIS A 87 5.29 -17.39 2.32
N ALA A 88 4.04 -17.28 1.89
CA ALA A 88 2.89 -16.97 2.75
C ALA A 88 2.82 -17.83 4.02
N ASP A 89 3.10 -19.13 3.91
CA ASP A 89 3.02 -20.07 5.05
C ASP A 89 4.30 -20.18 5.89
N ARG A 90 5.43 -19.63 5.44
CA ARG A 90 6.75 -19.80 6.09
C ARG A 90 7.36 -18.51 6.58
N VAL A 91 6.84 -17.37 6.13
CA VAL A 91 7.30 -16.05 6.54
C VAL A 91 7.11 -15.89 8.06
N MET A 92 8.17 -15.41 8.72
CA MET A 92 8.16 -14.93 10.09
C MET A 92 7.55 -13.53 10.10
N ILE A 93 6.57 -13.33 10.97
CA ILE A 93 5.86 -12.05 11.08
C ILE A 93 6.10 -11.50 12.48
N LEU A 94 6.60 -10.27 12.54
CA LEU A 94 6.83 -9.53 13.78
C LEU A 94 5.88 -8.35 13.82
N ASN A 95 5.11 -8.24 14.89
CA ASN A 95 4.18 -7.14 15.10
C ASN A 95 4.78 -6.13 16.08
N ALA A 96 5.01 -4.91 15.62
CA ALA A 96 5.53 -3.77 16.37
C ALA A 96 4.52 -2.61 16.34
N VAL A 97 3.27 -2.92 16.69
CA VAL A 97 2.14 -1.99 16.64
C VAL A 97 1.84 -1.44 18.03
N THR A 98 1.68 -0.12 18.15
CA THR A 98 1.26 0.58 19.37
C THR A 98 0.02 1.44 19.11
N SER A 99 -0.56 2.02 20.16
CA SER A 99 -1.63 3.01 20.02
C SER A 99 -1.06 4.38 19.61
N GLN A 100 -1.86 5.20 18.92
CA GLN A 100 -1.49 6.58 18.57
C GLN A 100 -1.14 7.41 19.82
N SER A 101 -0.13 8.27 19.70
CA SER A 101 0.23 9.22 20.75
C SER A 101 -0.94 10.15 21.10
N PRO A 102 -1.29 10.33 22.39
CA PRO A 102 -2.31 11.28 22.82
C PRO A 102 -2.05 12.72 22.36
N ASP A 103 -0.78 13.12 22.22
CA ASP A 103 -0.37 14.46 21.82
C ASP A 103 -0.68 14.77 20.36
N ILE A 104 -0.69 13.73 19.50
CA ILE A 104 -1.13 13.84 18.09
C ILE A 104 -2.65 13.87 18.04
N ALA A 105 -3.31 13.01 18.83
CA ALA A 105 -4.76 12.90 18.82
C ALA A 105 -5.45 14.24 19.16
N GLN A 106 -4.92 15.02 20.10
CA GLN A 106 -5.47 16.34 20.45
C GLN A 106 -5.33 17.39 19.34
N GLY A 107 -4.29 17.31 18.50
CA GLY A 107 -4.05 18.29 17.43
C GLY A 107 -4.96 18.07 16.22
N VAL A 108 -5.32 16.81 15.99
CA VAL A 108 -6.18 16.37 14.88
C VAL A 108 -7.66 16.39 15.25
N ASP A 109 -8.00 16.00 16.48
CA ASP A 109 -9.39 15.93 16.95
C ASP A 109 -10.10 17.28 16.80
N ALA A 110 -11.29 17.23 16.19
CA ALA A 110 -12.27 18.31 16.18
C ALA A 110 -12.87 18.52 17.58
N ARG A 111 -12.05 18.96 18.54
CA ARG A 111 -12.52 19.60 19.76
C ARG A 111 -12.23 21.08 19.62
N SER A 112 -13.04 21.92 20.25
CA SER A 112 -12.83 23.36 20.32
C SER A 112 -11.52 23.66 21.04
N ALA A 113 -10.40 23.53 20.34
CA ALA A 113 -9.12 24.05 20.79
C ALA A 113 -9.29 25.56 20.93
N GLU A 114 -8.79 26.10 22.04
CA GLU A 114 -8.87 27.53 22.33
C GLU A 114 -8.28 28.32 21.15
N GLY A 115 -9.10 29.15 20.50
CA GLY A 115 -8.71 29.91 19.30
C GLY A 115 -9.14 29.33 17.94
N LYS A 116 -9.74 28.12 17.87
CA LYS A 116 -10.39 27.62 16.64
C LYS A 116 -11.87 28.03 16.61
N GLY A 117 -12.25 28.85 15.61
CA GLY A 117 -13.62 29.32 15.41
C GLY A 117 -14.61 28.25 14.91
N THR A 118 -14.13 27.07 14.50
CA THR A 118 -14.93 25.94 14.03
C THR A 118 -14.45 24.62 14.64
N ALA A 119 -15.36 23.66 14.78
CA ALA A 119 -15.08 22.29 15.23
C ALA A 119 -14.75 21.37 14.03
N GLU A 120 -13.80 21.79 13.20
CA GLU A 120 -13.38 21.03 12.01
C GLU A 120 -12.06 20.28 12.27
N GLN A 121 -11.92 19.10 11.67
CA GLN A 121 -10.74 18.26 11.79
C GLN A 121 -9.53 18.93 11.14
N GLY A 122 -8.41 19.01 11.87
CA GLY A 122 -7.15 19.53 11.36
C GLY A 122 -6.39 18.50 10.51
N ALA A 123 -5.36 18.96 9.79
CA ALA A 123 -4.41 18.06 9.13
C ALA A 123 -3.68 17.19 10.17
N GLY A 124 -3.38 15.94 9.81
CA GLY A 124 -2.64 14.99 10.65
C GLY A 124 -1.16 15.35 10.82
N ASP A 125 -0.60 16.01 9.82
CA ASP A 125 0.78 16.50 9.79
C ASP A 125 0.87 17.67 8.77
N GLN A 126 1.98 18.39 8.77
CA GLN A 126 2.33 19.35 7.72
C GLN A 126 2.58 18.63 6.39
N GLY A 127 2.20 19.24 5.26
CA GLY A 127 2.41 18.63 3.96
C GLY A 127 2.17 19.55 2.77
N LEU A 128 2.62 19.10 1.61
CA LEU A 128 2.41 19.73 0.30
C LEU A 128 1.84 18.68 -0.64
N MET A 129 0.82 19.04 -1.43
CA MET A 129 0.14 18.12 -2.34
C MET A 129 0.10 18.70 -3.75
N PHE A 130 0.34 17.85 -4.75
CA PHE A 130 0.21 18.19 -6.17
C PHE A 130 -0.85 17.30 -6.80
N GLY A 131 -1.74 17.91 -7.58
CA GLY A 131 -2.66 17.20 -8.48
C GLY A 131 -2.24 17.44 -9.93
N TYR A 132 -2.33 16.42 -10.77
CA TYR A 132 -2.01 16.51 -12.19
C TYR A 132 -3.06 15.78 -13.03
N ALA A 133 -3.35 16.31 -14.22
CA ALA A 133 -4.20 15.68 -15.21
C ALA A 133 -3.79 16.14 -16.62
N THR A 134 -3.86 15.24 -17.61
CA THR A 134 -3.53 15.51 -19.02
C THR A 134 -4.43 14.69 -19.94
N LYS A 135 -4.72 15.18 -21.15
CA LYS A 135 -5.61 14.48 -22.10
C LYS A 135 -4.89 13.44 -22.98
N GLU A 136 -3.63 13.13 -22.67
CA GLU A 136 -2.83 12.15 -23.41
C GLU A 136 -3.43 10.73 -23.37
N THR A 137 -4.17 10.40 -22.32
CA THR A 137 -4.88 9.11 -22.14
C THR A 137 -6.34 9.32 -21.72
N PRO A 138 -7.25 8.35 -21.95
CA PRO A 138 -8.65 8.42 -21.49
C PRO A 138 -8.80 8.57 -19.98
N GLU A 139 -7.87 8.03 -19.20
CA GLU A 139 -7.81 8.10 -17.73
C GLU A 139 -7.33 9.46 -17.20
N LEU A 140 -7.04 10.40 -18.11
CA LEU A 140 -6.52 11.73 -17.83
C LEU A 140 -5.12 11.75 -17.19
N MET A 141 -4.28 10.77 -17.54
CA MET A 141 -2.94 10.56 -16.99
C MET A 141 -1.83 10.63 -18.06
N PRO A 142 -0.57 10.92 -17.70
CA PRO A 142 0.53 10.92 -18.67
C PRO A 142 0.70 9.55 -19.31
N ALA A 143 0.86 9.51 -20.63
CA ALA A 143 0.99 8.25 -21.37
C ALA A 143 2.15 7.35 -20.88
N PRO A 144 3.37 7.86 -20.56
CA PRO A 144 4.48 7.01 -20.13
C PRO A 144 4.17 6.17 -18.88
N ILE A 145 3.65 6.80 -17.81
CA ILE A 145 3.32 6.08 -16.56
C ILE A 145 2.12 5.14 -16.73
N MET A 146 1.12 5.54 -17.52
CA MET A 146 -0.04 4.69 -17.77
C MET A 146 0.34 3.41 -18.51
N PHE A 147 1.20 3.49 -19.51
CA PHE A 147 1.65 2.31 -20.24
C PHE A 147 2.52 1.39 -19.36
N ALA A 148 3.41 1.94 -18.54
CA ALA A 148 4.15 1.15 -17.54
C ALA A 148 3.18 0.40 -16.59
N HIS A 149 2.17 1.08 -16.05
CA HIS A 149 1.14 0.44 -15.22
C HIS A 149 0.35 -0.65 -15.96
N GLN A 150 -0.05 -0.41 -17.20
CA GLN A 150 -0.79 -1.38 -18.00
C GLN A 150 0.04 -2.64 -18.29
N LEU A 151 1.34 -2.50 -18.58
CA LEU A 151 2.26 -3.63 -18.74
C LEU A 151 2.33 -4.49 -17.47
N GLY A 152 2.50 -3.86 -16.31
CA GLY A 152 2.54 -4.57 -15.02
C GLY A 152 1.23 -5.28 -14.68
N ARG A 153 0.07 -4.63 -14.94
CA ARG A 153 -1.27 -5.21 -14.75
C ARG A 153 -1.49 -6.41 -15.66
N GLU A 154 -1.12 -6.30 -16.92
CA GLU A 154 -1.31 -7.38 -17.89
C GLU A 154 -0.41 -8.58 -17.57
N LEU A 155 0.85 -8.34 -17.20
CA LEU A 155 1.76 -9.40 -16.76
C LEU A 155 1.23 -10.14 -15.53
N THR A 156 0.69 -9.40 -14.56
CA THR A 156 0.04 -9.96 -13.36
C THR A 156 -1.19 -10.79 -13.74
N ARG A 157 -2.05 -10.26 -14.63
CA ARG A 157 -3.24 -10.98 -15.13
C ARG A 157 -2.85 -12.30 -15.77
N ILE A 158 -1.88 -12.29 -16.70
CA ILE A 158 -1.38 -13.48 -17.39
C ILE A 158 -0.83 -14.49 -16.38
N ARG A 159 0.00 -14.06 -15.43
CA ARG A 159 0.53 -14.93 -14.36
C ARG A 159 -0.59 -15.58 -13.56
N LYS A 160 -1.57 -14.79 -13.09
CA LYS A 160 -2.69 -15.27 -12.27
C LYS A 160 -3.65 -16.20 -13.04
N THR A 161 -3.64 -16.21 -14.37
CA THR A 161 -4.38 -17.23 -15.15
C THR A 161 -3.79 -18.65 -15.03
N GLY A 162 -2.51 -18.77 -14.63
CA GLY A 162 -1.78 -20.04 -14.59
C GLY A 162 -1.36 -20.58 -15.97
N ALA A 163 -1.67 -19.88 -17.07
CA ALA A 163 -1.31 -20.30 -18.42
C ALA A 163 0.21 -20.30 -18.65
N ILE A 164 0.92 -19.34 -18.05
CA ILE A 164 2.39 -19.21 -18.13
C ILE A 164 3.00 -19.60 -16.79
N LYS A 165 3.34 -20.89 -16.64
CA LYS A 165 3.73 -21.52 -15.37
C LYS A 165 5.05 -21.02 -14.76
N TRP A 166 5.90 -20.38 -15.55
CA TRP A 166 7.21 -19.91 -15.10
C TRP A 166 7.19 -18.48 -14.56
N LEU A 167 6.10 -17.72 -14.76
CA LEU A 167 5.98 -16.37 -14.23
C LEU A 167 5.85 -16.39 -12.69
N ARG A 168 6.63 -15.53 -12.04
CA ARG A 168 6.60 -15.30 -10.59
C ARG A 168 6.11 -13.88 -10.26
N PRO A 169 5.76 -13.56 -9.00
CA PRO A 169 5.08 -12.30 -8.68
C PRO A 169 5.87 -11.00 -8.92
N ASP A 170 7.18 -10.99 -8.70
CA ASP A 170 8.00 -9.78 -8.87
C ASP A 170 8.18 -9.41 -10.34
N ALA A 171 7.89 -8.15 -10.67
CA ALA A 171 7.90 -7.63 -12.03
C ALA A 171 8.16 -6.12 -12.06
N LYS A 172 8.79 -5.66 -13.14
CA LYS A 172 9.11 -4.25 -13.41
C LYS A 172 8.87 -3.91 -14.88
N SER A 173 8.53 -2.66 -15.18
CA SER A 173 8.33 -2.12 -16.53
C SER A 173 8.80 -0.67 -16.59
N GLN A 174 9.34 -0.24 -17.74
CA GLN A 174 9.83 1.13 -17.98
C GLN A 174 9.59 1.54 -19.43
#